data_AF-V8R750-F1
#
_entry.id   AF-V8R750-F1
#
_cell.length_a   1.000
_cell.length_b   1.000
_cell.length_c   1.000
_cell.angle_alpha   90.00
_cell.angle_beta   90.00
_cell.angle_gamma   90.00
#
_symmetry.space_group_name_H-M   'P 1'
#
loop_
_entity.id
_entity.type
_entity.pdbx_description
1 polymer ?
#
loop_
_entity_poly.entity_id
_entity_poly.type
_entity_poly.pdbx_seq_one_letter_code
_entity_poly.pdbx_strand_id
1 'polypeptide(L)'
;MNYSRVVNILRSVFSVEVGLSDSEAQSLLRRMLDDPEQRSNVERELESLYQDDSVSWVLLLDNDDYVVYPADDEADAKEYLTSILWDQVFSIGTSN
;
A
#
# COMPACT_ATOMS: atom_id res chain seq x y z
N MET A 1 3.10 11.80 -12.00
CA MET A 1 3.36 12.00 -10.55
C MET A 1 4.15 10.80 -10.05
N ASN A 2 4.86 10.88 -8.92
CA ASN A 2 5.66 9.77 -8.40
C ASN A 2 5.13 9.36 -7.03
N TYR A 3 4.66 8.13 -6.90
CA TYR A 3 4.05 7.56 -5.69
C TYR A 3 5.12 6.97 -4.76
N SER A 4 6.23 7.68 -4.59
CA SER A 4 7.44 7.13 -3.98
C SER A 4 7.22 6.66 -2.54
N ARG A 5 6.30 7.25 -1.78
CA ARG A 5 6.02 6.82 -0.41
C ARG A 5 5.20 5.55 -0.39
N VAL A 6 4.15 5.48 -1.22
CA VAL A 6 3.35 4.26 -1.39
C VAL A 6 4.23 3.11 -1.84
N VAL A 7 5.03 3.32 -2.89
CA VAL A 7 5.98 2.31 -3.40
C VAL A 7 6.99 1.92 -2.32
N ASN A 8 7.51 2.86 -1.54
CA ASN A 8 8.44 2.54 -0.46
C ASN A 8 7.78 1.68 0.63
N ILE A 9 6.53 1.95 1.00
CA ILE A 9 5.78 1.12 1.95
C ILE A 9 5.58 -0.29 1.38
N LEU A 10 5.12 -0.40 0.14
CA LEU A 10 4.94 -1.69 -0.53
C LEU A 10 6.22 -2.51 -0.52
N ARG A 11 7.33 -1.90 -0.97
CA ARG A 11 8.63 -2.56 -1.04
C ARG A 11 9.21 -2.92 0.33
N SER A 12 9.13 -2.03 1.32
CA SER A 12 9.84 -2.21 2.60
C SER A 12 9.03 -2.89 3.69
N VAL A 13 7.70 -2.96 3.54
CA VAL A 13 6.81 -3.51 4.56
C VAL A 13 6.06 -4.74 4.05
N PHE A 14 5.54 -4.68 2.82
CA PHE A 14 4.64 -5.72 2.30
C PHE A 14 5.29 -6.65 1.28
N SER A 15 6.54 -6.39 0.87
CA SER A 15 7.19 -7.28 -0.07
C SER A 15 7.48 -8.64 0.56
N VAL A 16 7.26 -9.71 -0.21
CA VAL A 16 7.53 -11.10 0.17
C VAL A 16 8.99 -11.30 0.60
N GLU A 17 9.91 -10.51 0.05
CA GLU A 17 11.34 -10.56 0.38
C GLU A 17 11.64 -10.10 1.81
N VAL A 18 10.79 -9.23 2.37
CA VAL A 18 10.92 -8.77 3.77
C VAL A 18 10.56 -9.91 4.74
N GLY A 19 9.68 -10.83 4.31
CA GLY A 19 9.34 -12.04 5.06
C GLY A 19 8.55 -11.80 6.35
N LEU A 20 7.86 -10.66 6.45
CA LEU A 20 6.99 -10.35 7.59
C LEU A 20 5.68 -11.11 7.50
N SER A 21 5.15 -11.51 8.65
CA SER A 21 3.74 -11.88 8.73
C SER A 21 2.84 -10.65 8.55
N ASP A 22 1.59 -10.87 8.12
CA ASP A 22 0.60 -9.80 7.97
C ASP A 22 0.47 -8.95 9.24
N SER A 23 0.50 -9.58 10.41
CA SER A 23 0.41 -8.86 11.70
C SER A 23 1.60 -7.94 11.97
N GLU A 24 2.80 -8.33 11.55
CA GLU A 24 4.02 -7.55 11.71
C GLU A 24 4.06 -6.39 10.71
N ALA A 25 3.73 -6.67 9.45
CA ALA A 25 3.59 -5.66 8.39
C ALA A 25 2.58 -4.58 8.79
N GLN A 26 1.41 -4.99 9.30
CA GLN A 26 0.37 -4.07 9.77
C GLN A 26 0.80 -3.23 10.98
N SER A 27 1.58 -3.82 11.89
CA SER A 27 2.12 -3.09 13.05
C SER A 27 3.18 -2.05 12.65
N LEU A 28 4.04 -2.39 11.67
CA LEU A 28 5.00 -1.45 11.11
C LEU A 28 4.32 -0.32 10.34
N LEU A 29 3.32 -0.65 9.51
CA LEU A 29 2.54 0.35 8.80
C LEU A 29 1.89 1.34 9.77
N ARG A 30 1.23 0.85 10.82
CA ARG A 30 0.65 1.71 11.86
C ARG A 30 1.67 2.64 12.50
N ARG A 31 2.88 2.13 12.79
CA ARG A 31 3.97 2.95 13.34
C ARG A 31 4.45 4.02 12.36
N MET A 32 4.48 3.73 11.06
CA MET A 32 4.83 4.72 10.02
C MET A 32 3.76 5.80 9.89
N LEU A 33 2.49 5.44 10.03
CA LEU A 33 1.35 6.34 9.94
C LEU A 33 1.04 7.10 11.25
N ASP A 34 1.76 6.81 12.33
CA ASP A 34 1.63 7.52 13.62
C ASP A 34 2.14 8.98 13.52
N ASP A 35 3.04 9.26 12.56
CA ASP A 35 3.40 10.62 12.19
C ASP A 35 2.31 11.23 11.27
N PRO A 36 1.59 12.28 11.73
CA PRO A 36 0.53 12.90 10.95
C PRO A 36 1.00 13.46 9.59
N GLU A 37 2.26 13.91 9.50
CA GLU A 37 2.80 14.43 8.25
C GLU A 37 3.02 13.29 7.26
N GLN A 38 3.60 12.17 7.70
CA GLN A 38 3.78 10.99 6.85
C GLN A 38 2.44 10.46 6.38
N ARG A 39 1.48 10.34 7.30
CA ARG A 39 0.14 9.90 6.96
C ARG A 39 -0.52 10.78 5.90
N SER A 40 -0.54 12.10 6.10
CA SER A 40 -1.14 13.02 5.13
C SER A 40 -0.44 12.99 3.75
N ASN A 41 0.86 12.72 3.72
CA ASN A 41 1.58 12.53 2.46
C ASN A 41 1.17 11.22 1.75
N VAL A 42 1.06 10.13 2.50
CA VAL A 42 0.62 8.82 1.96
C VAL A 42 -0.82 8.89 1.49
N GLU A 43 -1.72 9.55 2.24
CA GLU A 43 -3.11 9.82 1.85
C GLU A 43 -3.18 10.47 0.46
N ARG A 44 -2.45 11.58 0.26
CA ARG A 44 -2.46 12.30 -1.02
C ARG A 44 -1.89 11.48 -2.17
N GLU A 45 -0.84 10.69 -1.93
CA GLU A 45 -0.29 9.80 -2.95
C GLU A 45 -1.28 8.68 -3.31
N LEU A 46 -1.98 8.09 -2.32
CA LEU A 46 -3.01 7.07 -2.56
C LEU A 46 -4.21 7.63 -3.32
N GLU A 47 -4.74 8.80 -2.94
CA GLU A 47 -5.84 9.43 -3.68
C GLU A 47 -5.45 9.67 -5.14
N SER A 48 -4.24 10.21 -5.37
CA SER A 48 -3.71 10.46 -6.70
C SER A 48 -3.49 9.16 -7.49
N LEU A 49 -3.07 8.09 -6.82
CA LEU A 49 -2.87 6.77 -7.43
C LEU A 49 -4.20 6.16 -7.87
N TYR A 50 -5.25 6.24 -7.04
CA TYR A 50 -6.57 5.69 -7.35
C TYR A 50 -7.33 6.44 -8.45
N GLN A 51 -6.93 7.68 -8.73
CA GLN A 51 -7.47 8.51 -9.81
C GLN A 51 -6.64 8.43 -11.10
N ASP A 52 -5.49 7.76 -11.09
CA ASP A 52 -4.63 7.64 -12.26
C ASP A 52 -4.96 6.39 -13.07
N ASP A 53 -5.71 6.57 -14.16
CA ASP A 53 -6.10 5.51 -15.09
C ASP A 53 -4.91 4.93 -15.90
N SER A 54 -3.71 5.52 -15.81
CA SER A 54 -2.51 5.04 -16.51
C SER A 54 -1.68 4.04 -15.69
N VAL A 55 -2.04 3.84 -14.42
CA VAL A 55 -1.36 2.90 -13.52
C VAL A 55 -1.84 1.48 -13.79
N SER A 56 -0.88 0.55 -13.91
CA SER A 56 -1.16 -0.88 -13.78
C SER A 56 -0.96 -1.28 -12.32
N TRP A 57 -2.04 -1.73 -11.69
CA TRP A 57 -2.08 -2.23 -10.32
C TRP A 57 -1.29 -3.53 -10.18
N VAL A 58 -1.35 -4.38 -11.20
CA VAL A 58 -0.57 -5.63 -11.23
C VAL A 58 0.93 -5.30 -11.18
N LEU A 59 1.42 -4.44 -12.08
CA LEU A 59 2.84 -4.05 -12.08
C LEU A 59 3.24 -3.24 -10.84
N LEU A 60 2.31 -2.56 -10.19
CA LEU A 60 2.59 -1.86 -8.93
C LEU A 60 2.89 -2.84 -7.78
N LEU A 61 2.26 -4.02 -7.79
CA LEU A 61 2.42 -5.03 -6.74
C LEU A 61 3.44 -6.11 -7.09
N ASP A 62 3.65 -6.39 -8.36
CA ASP A 62 4.55 -7.43 -8.87
C ASP A 62 5.34 -6.89 -10.07
N ASN A 63 6.63 -6.60 -9.83
CA ASN A 63 7.55 -6.10 -10.84
C ASN A 63 8.98 -6.58 -10.58
N ASP A 64 9.90 -6.20 -11.47
CA ASP A 64 11.31 -6.62 -11.41
C ASP A 64 12.05 -6.15 -10.14
N ASP A 65 11.57 -5.11 -9.45
CA ASP A 65 12.23 -4.54 -8.26
C ASP A 65 11.74 -5.15 -6.94
N TYR A 66 10.48 -5.61 -6.89
CA TYR A 66 9.88 -6.25 -5.71
C TYR A 66 8.57 -6.96 -6.05
N VAL A 67 8.20 -7.92 -5.19
CA VAL A 67 6.89 -8.59 -5.24
C VAL A 67 6.22 -8.43 -3.89
N VAL A 68 4.99 -7.91 -3.88
CA VAL A 68 4.08 -7.81 -2.73
C VAL A 68 3.04 -8.92 -2.79
N TYR A 69 2.32 -8.97 -3.90
CA TYR A 69 1.24 -9.93 -4.12
C TYR A 69 1.13 -10.21 -5.62
N PRO A 70 1.27 -11.47 -6.07
CA PRO A 70 1.16 -11.83 -7.48
C PRO A 70 -0.32 -11.90 -7.87
N ALA A 71 -0.90 -10.74 -8.18
CA ALA A 71 -2.32 -10.62 -8.51
C ALA A 71 -2.66 -11.29 -9.84
N ASP A 72 -3.87 -11.86 -9.92
CA ASP A 72 -4.36 -12.49 -11.15
C ASP A 72 -4.75 -11.46 -12.23
N ASP A 73 -5.31 -10.32 -11.81
CA ASP A 73 -5.71 -9.21 -12.67
C ASP A 73 -5.70 -7.85 -11.95
N GLU A 74 -6.03 -6.78 -12.70
CA GLU A 74 -6.05 -5.39 -12.20
C GLU A 74 -7.07 -5.18 -11.07
N ALA A 75 -8.19 -5.91 -11.07
CA ALA A 75 -9.21 -5.78 -10.03
C ALA A 75 -8.75 -6.44 -8.73
N ASP A 76 -8.20 -7.66 -8.82
CA ASP A 76 -7.60 -8.39 -7.69
C ASP A 76 -6.45 -7.59 -7.06
N ALA A 77 -5.54 -7.06 -7.89
CA ALA A 77 -4.45 -6.20 -7.41
C ALA A 77 -4.96 -4.97 -6.66
N LYS A 78 -5.96 -4.29 -7.21
CA LYS A 78 -6.55 -3.10 -6.58
C LYS A 78 -7.31 -3.43 -5.30
N GLU A 79 -8.03 -4.55 -5.26
CA GLU A 79 -8.71 -5.03 -4.06
C GLU A 79 -7.69 -5.33 -2.94
N TYR A 80 -6.62 -6.03 -3.28
CA TYR A 80 -5.55 -6.35 -2.33
C TYR A 80 -4.91 -5.08 -1.75
N LEU A 81 -4.48 -4.15 -2.60
CA LEU A 81 -3.89 -2.88 -2.15
C LEU A 81 -4.86 -2.09 -1.26
N THR A 82 -6.15 -2.11 -1.59
CA THR A 82 -7.19 -1.45 -0.79
C THR A 82 -7.22 -2.02 0.62
N SER A 83 -7.23 -3.36 0.74
CA SER A 83 -7.29 -4.05 2.02
C SER A 83 -6.07 -3.79 2.90
N ILE A 84 -4.86 -3.84 2.34
CA ILE A 84 -3.64 -3.78 3.15
C ILE A 84 -3.21 -2.35 3.51
N LEU A 85 -3.55 -1.36 2.67
CA LEU A 85 -3.02 0.00 2.78
C LEU A 85 -4.11 1.06 2.82
N TRP A 86 -5.04 1.10 1.86
CA TRP A 86 -6.08 2.14 1.82
C TRP A 86 -6.93 2.13 3.10
N ASP A 87 -7.40 0.96 3.51
CA ASP A 87 -8.21 0.81 4.72
C ASP A 87 -7.43 1.25 5.96
N GLN A 88 -6.12 1.03 6.02
CA GLN A 88 -5.32 1.45 7.18
C GLN A 88 -5.09 2.96 7.23
N VAL A 89 -5.03 3.59 6.06
CA VAL A 89 -4.76 5.03 5.92
C VAL A 89 -6.03 5.85 6.12
N PHE A 90 -7.16 5.42 5.53
CA PHE A 90 -8.42 6.16 5.55
C PHE A 90 -9.44 5.64 6.56
N SER A 91 -9.35 4.37 6.99
CA SER A 91 -10.24 3.82 8.02
C SER A 91 -9.67 4.07 9.41
N ILE A 92 -9.92 5.27 9.93
CA ILE A 92 -9.90 5.50 11.38
C ILE A 92 -11.31 5.85 11.81
N GLY A 93 -12.10 4.83 12.16
CA GLY A 93 -13.49 5.04 12.58
C GLY A 93 -14.38 3.83 12.87
N THR A 94 -13.89 2.59 13.00
CA THR A 94 -14.72 1.49 13.54
C THR A 94 -13.98 0.68 14.59
N SER A 95 -13.81 1.28 15.76
CA SER A 95 -13.97 0.51 17.00
C SER A 95 -15.47 0.21 17.12
N ASN A 96 -15.84 -1.06 17.01
CA ASN A 96 -17.14 -1.55 17.48
C ASN A 96 -16.90 -2.45 18.70
#